data_AF-A0A7C8V808-F1
#
_entry.id   AF-A0A7C8V808-F1
#
_cell.length_a   1.000
_cell.length_b   1.000
_cell.length_c   1.000
_cell.angle_alpha   90.00
_cell.angle_beta   90.00
_cell.angle_gamma   90.00
#
_symmetry.space_group_name_H-M   'P 1'
#
loop_
_entity.id
_entity.type
_entity.pdbx_description
1 polymer ?
#
loop_
_entity_poly.entity_id
_entity_poly.type
_entity_poly.pdbx_seq_one_letter_code
_entity_poly.pdbx_strand_id
1 'polypeptide(L)'
;MDLHLNDDWATSAVFSPSLARQQQHQAKEWSYIDQWLQAKYHPRPVPPFERNMDTLRALTALAAANEAADEERASQLEFKQNILSSYRPKRPDDKIIRIREGLNRDAGKALDSVASASVKLGADLGNVSQNREALLYLTKEECQIEHSILPEEQTLKTLVADIQEAEESLRKFHSEAYETPKDLPAKLAEWTRTIKILQQKSAEYKDRATSLQNAYRRNPPRYTIENLVELENEILELQDHVRSLNGQVKAYTLLPPDPKAAQRKIEEAKEELEMLKSQREELYQGLARS
;
A
#
# COMPACT_ATOMS: atom_id res chain seq x y z
N MET A 1 -43.23 -26.37 -14.16
CA MET A 1 -43.77 -25.50 -15.21
C MET A 1 -43.59 -24.07 -14.76
N ASP A 2 -42.61 -23.45 -15.41
CA ASP A 2 -42.54 -22.05 -15.83
C ASP A 2 -42.49 -20.94 -14.77
N LEU A 3 -41.24 -20.68 -14.37
CA LEU A 3 -40.76 -19.40 -13.85
C LEU A 3 -40.62 -18.43 -15.03
N HIS A 4 -41.63 -17.59 -15.26
CA HIS A 4 -41.57 -16.46 -16.19
C HIS A 4 -41.72 -15.16 -15.41
N LEU A 5 -40.66 -14.73 -14.71
CA LEU A 5 -40.62 -13.42 -14.06
C LEU A 5 -39.20 -12.86 -14.14
N ASN A 6 -39.11 -11.66 -14.73
CA ASN A 6 -38.04 -10.67 -14.64
C ASN A 6 -36.87 -10.68 -15.65
N ASP A 7 -37.15 -10.67 -16.95
CA ASP A 7 -36.17 -10.24 -17.98
C ASP A 7 -36.55 -8.95 -18.74
N ASP A 8 -37.76 -8.41 -18.49
CA ASP A 8 -38.28 -7.24 -19.24
C ASP A 8 -37.88 -5.87 -18.65
N TRP A 9 -37.33 -5.84 -17.43
CA TRP A 9 -36.93 -4.58 -16.78
C TRP A 9 -35.46 -4.19 -17.03
N ALA A 10 -34.62 -5.16 -17.41
CA ALA A 10 -33.19 -4.91 -17.68
C ALA A 10 -32.93 -4.44 -19.13
N THR A 11 -33.78 -4.80 -20.08
CA THR A 11 -33.63 -4.43 -21.50
C THR A 11 -34.20 -3.06 -21.85
N SER A 12 -35.25 -2.61 -21.15
CA SER A 12 -35.85 -1.28 -21.39
C SER A 12 -35.03 -0.13 -20.79
N ALA A 13 -34.24 -0.38 -19.74
CA ALA A 13 -33.34 0.62 -19.15
C ALA A 13 -32.03 0.82 -19.93
N VAL A 14 -31.63 -0.15 -20.77
CA VAL A 14 -30.39 -0.09 -21.60
C VAL A 14 -30.60 0.71 -22.89
N PHE A 15 -31.85 0.96 -23.30
CA PHE A 15 -32.19 1.70 -24.52
C PHE A 15 -33.06 2.92 -24.24
N SER A 16 -32.58 3.83 -23.40
CA SER A 16 -33.11 5.19 -23.44
C SER A 16 -32.61 5.87 -24.72
N PRO A 17 -33.48 6.35 -25.64
CA PRO A 17 -33.08 6.96 -26.90
C PRO A 17 -32.10 8.14 -26.74
N SER A 18 -32.13 8.81 -25.59
CA SER A 18 -31.20 9.88 -25.25
C SER A 18 -29.78 9.37 -24.97
N LEU A 19 -29.63 8.25 -24.25
CA LEU A 19 -28.34 7.64 -23.94
C LEU A 19 -27.70 7.03 -25.21
N ALA A 20 -28.50 6.35 -26.03
CA ALA A 20 -28.05 5.82 -27.31
C ALA A 20 -27.57 6.92 -28.26
N ARG A 21 -28.28 8.06 -28.30
CA ARG A 21 -27.87 9.21 -29.11
C ARG A 21 -26.59 9.87 -28.61
N GLN A 22 -26.38 9.95 -27.29
CA GLN A 22 -25.13 10.45 -26.71
C GLN A 22 -23.95 9.53 -27.02
N GLN A 23 -24.13 8.21 -26.88
CA GLN A 23 -23.08 7.24 -27.23
C GLN A 23 -22.73 7.28 -28.72
N GLN A 24 -23.73 7.42 -29.60
CA GLN A 24 -23.50 7.60 -31.03
C GLN A 24 -22.76 8.91 -31.36
N HIS A 25 -23.06 10.00 -30.65
CA HIS A 25 -22.34 11.26 -30.81
C HIS A 25 -20.87 11.12 -30.39
N GLN A 26 -20.63 10.55 -29.21
CA GLN A 26 -19.29 10.31 -28.69
C GLN A 26 -18.49 9.37 -29.62
N ALA A 27 -19.12 8.32 -30.15
CA ALA A 27 -18.46 7.42 -31.10
C ALA A 27 -18.03 8.14 -32.40
N LYS A 28 -18.84 9.10 -32.88
CA LYS A 28 -18.47 9.93 -34.03
C LYS A 28 -17.29 10.85 -33.72
N GLU A 29 -17.29 11.51 -32.57
CA GLU A 29 -16.18 12.37 -32.14
C GLU A 29 -14.87 11.58 -32.00
N TRP A 30 -14.93 10.38 -31.41
CA TRP A 30 -13.77 9.49 -31.35
C TRP A 30 -13.27 9.06 -32.73
N SER A 31 -14.18 8.73 -33.66
CA SER A 31 -13.78 8.35 -35.02
C SER A 31 -13.11 9.49 -35.78
N TYR A 32 -13.55 10.73 -35.56
CA TYR A 32 -12.92 11.93 -36.11
C TYR A 32 -11.51 12.14 -35.55
N ILE A 33 -11.36 12.04 -34.22
CA ILE A 33 -10.04 12.17 -33.56
C ILE A 33 -9.08 11.07 -34.00
N ASP A 34 -9.55 9.82 -34.13
CA ASP A 34 -8.71 8.71 -34.59
C ASP A 34 -8.17 8.94 -36.00
N GLN A 35 -9.03 9.41 -36.92
CA GLN A 35 -8.60 9.77 -38.29
C GLN A 35 -7.61 10.95 -38.29
N TRP A 36 -7.89 11.97 -37.49
CA TRP A 36 -7.03 13.15 -37.37
C TRP A 36 -5.65 12.81 -36.79
N LEU A 37 -5.59 12.01 -35.72
CA LEU A 37 -4.34 11.51 -35.13
C LEU A 37 -3.59 10.62 -36.14
N GLN A 38 -4.27 9.72 -36.83
CA GLN A 38 -3.64 8.86 -37.82
C GLN A 38 -3.00 9.69 -38.96
N ALA A 39 -3.65 10.77 -39.40
CA ALA A 39 -3.09 11.68 -40.39
C ALA A 39 -1.85 12.44 -39.86
N LYS A 40 -1.86 12.91 -38.60
CA LYS A 40 -0.73 13.66 -38.02
C LYS A 40 0.48 12.78 -37.66
N TYR A 41 0.28 11.53 -37.27
CA TYR A 41 1.37 10.63 -36.84
C TYR A 41 1.98 9.78 -37.97
N HIS A 42 1.37 9.74 -39.16
CA HIS A 42 1.86 8.93 -40.29
C HIS A 42 3.34 9.23 -40.64
N PRO A 43 4.20 8.19 -40.83
CA PRO A 43 3.92 6.75 -40.87
C PRO A 43 4.01 6.02 -39.51
N ARG A 44 4.24 6.75 -38.42
CA ARG A 44 4.35 6.16 -37.07
C ARG A 44 2.95 5.84 -36.50
N PRO A 45 2.82 4.77 -35.69
CA PRO A 45 1.57 4.49 -35.01
C PRO A 45 1.28 5.58 -33.96
N VAL A 46 -0.01 5.85 -33.74
CA VAL A 46 -0.46 6.75 -32.67
C VAL A 46 -0.10 6.11 -31.32
N PRO A 47 0.59 6.83 -30.40
CA PRO A 47 0.89 6.32 -29.07
C PRO A 47 -0.39 5.94 -28.30
N PRO A 48 -0.36 4.91 -27.42
CA PRO A 48 -1.51 4.58 -26.60
C PRO A 48 -1.82 5.71 -25.63
N PHE A 49 -3.10 6.06 -25.49
CA PHE A 49 -3.58 7.08 -24.56
C PHE A 49 -4.90 6.65 -23.93
N GLU A 50 -5.22 7.23 -22.78
CA GLU A 50 -6.46 6.96 -22.07
C GLU A 50 -7.65 7.57 -22.81
N ARG A 51 -8.70 6.77 -23.07
CA ARG A 51 -9.94 7.25 -23.68
C ARG A 51 -10.95 7.61 -22.59
N ASN A 52 -10.98 8.89 -22.22
CA ASN A 52 -11.94 9.45 -21.29
C ASN A 52 -12.59 10.72 -21.88
N MET A 53 -13.64 11.25 -21.26
CA MET A 53 -14.34 12.43 -21.80
C MET A 53 -13.47 13.71 -21.79
N ASP A 54 -12.53 13.80 -20.86
CA ASP A 54 -11.63 14.95 -20.75
C ASP A 54 -10.58 14.96 -21.87
N THR A 55 -10.03 13.80 -22.21
CA THR A 55 -9.14 13.60 -23.36
C THR A 55 -9.87 13.81 -24.68
N LEU A 56 -11.11 13.33 -24.82
CA LEU A 56 -11.94 13.62 -26.00
C LEU A 56 -12.11 15.13 -26.20
N ARG A 57 -12.42 15.86 -25.12
CA ARG A 57 -12.59 17.31 -25.16
C ARG A 57 -11.27 18.02 -25.52
N ALA A 58 -10.17 17.64 -24.87
CA ALA A 58 -8.86 18.24 -25.11
C ALA A 58 -8.37 17.99 -26.54
N LEU A 59 -8.50 16.75 -27.04
CA LEU A 59 -8.09 16.38 -28.40
C LEU A 59 -8.98 17.02 -29.47
N THR A 60 -10.29 17.12 -29.23
CA THR A 60 -11.20 17.84 -30.16
C THR A 60 -10.84 19.33 -30.23
N ALA A 61 -10.57 19.97 -29.08
CA ALA A 61 -10.15 21.37 -29.05
C ALA A 61 -8.82 21.58 -29.78
N LEU A 62 -7.86 20.67 -29.59
CA LEU A 62 -6.57 20.71 -30.27
C LEU A 62 -6.71 20.48 -31.78
N ALA A 63 -7.57 19.56 -32.20
CA ALA A 63 -7.85 19.31 -33.62
C ALA A 63 -8.45 20.56 -34.28
N ALA A 64 -9.47 21.15 -33.66
CA ALA A 64 -10.10 22.38 -34.15
C ALA A 64 -9.13 23.57 -34.21
N ALA A 65 -8.27 23.74 -33.19
CA ALA A 65 -7.26 24.80 -33.19
C ALA A 65 -6.21 24.61 -34.30
N ASN A 66 -5.81 23.35 -34.57
CA ASN A 66 -4.89 23.04 -35.66
C ASN A 66 -5.54 23.27 -37.02
N GLU A 67 -6.78 22.84 -37.24
CA GLU A 67 -7.50 23.06 -38.49
C GLU A 67 -7.70 24.56 -38.75
N ALA A 68 -8.11 25.34 -37.74
CA ALA A 68 -8.22 26.80 -37.87
C ALA A 68 -6.89 27.46 -38.23
N ALA A 69 -5.79 27.02 -37.62
CA ALA A 69 -4.46 27.51 -37.96
C ALA A 69 -4.00 27.07 -39.37
N ASP A 70 -4.37 25.87 -39.80
CA ASP A 70 -4.10 25.35 -41.15
C ASP A 70 -4.88 26.17 -42.21
N GLU A 71 -6.16 26.48 -41.95
CA GLU A 71 -7.02 27.33 -42.80
C GLU A 71 -6.52 28.78 -42.87
N GLU A 72 -6.10 29.37 -41.75
CA GLU A 72 -5.53 30.70 -41.74
C GLU A 72 -4.25 30.77 -42.57
N ARG A 73 -3.37 29.76 -42.41
CA ARG A 73 -2.14 29.66 -43.20
C ARG A 73 -2.43 29.51 -44.69
N ALA A 74 -3.43 28.71 -45.06
CA ALA A 74 -3.87 28.56 -46.44
C ALA A 74 -4.38 29.90 -47.01
N SER A 75 -5.25 30.58 -46.28
CA SER A 75 -5.81 31.89 -46.67
C SER A 75 -4.74 32.96 -46.84
N GLN A 76 -3.77 33.01 -45.93
CA GLN A 76 -2.62 33.93 -46.04
C GLN A 76 -1.75 33.62 -47.26
N LEU A 77 -1.55 32.34 -47.57
CA LEU A 77 -0.78 31.93 -48.75
C LEU A 77 -1.49 32.32 -50.04
N GLU A 78 -2.80 32.05 -50.14
CA GLU A 78 -3.62 32.45 -51.29
C GLU A 78 -3.61 33.97 -51.47
N PHE A 79 -3.79 34.73 -50.39
CA PHE A 79 -3.70 36.18 -50.42
C PHE A 79 -2.35 36.67 -50.94
N LYS A 80 -1.24 36.10 -50.44
CA LYS A 80 0.11 36.41 -50.92
C LYS A 80 0.28 36.07 -52.40
N GLN A 81 -0.20 34.92 -52.85
CA GLN A 81 -0.14 34.52 -54.26
C GLN A 81 -0.95 35.47 -55.15
N ASN A 82 -2.14 35.91 -54.70
CA ASN A 82 -2.98 36.87 -55.41
C ASN A 82 -2.34 38.26 -55.50
N ILE A 83 -1.65 38.72 -54.45
CA ILE A 83 -0.87 39.96 -54.51
C ILE A 83 0.29 39.81 -55.50
N LEU A 84 1.04 38.72 -55.42
CA LEU A 84 2.20 38.50 -56.30
C LEU A 84 1.79 38.38 -57.78
N SER A 85 0.65 37.74 -58.07
CA SER A 85 0.15 37.58 -59.44
C SER A 85 -0.40 38.89 -60.03
N SER A 86 -0.93 39.78 -59.20
CA SER A 86 -1.42 41.11 -59.60
C SER A 86 -0.33 42.18 -59.61
N TYR A 87 0.81 41.93 -58.96
CA TYR A 87 1.93 42.87 -58.90
C TYR A 87 2.62 43.01 -60.27
N ARG A 88 2.56 44.21 -60.84
CA ARG A 88 3.35 44.58 -62.02
C ARG A 88 4.43 45.56 -61.60
N PRO A 89 5.73 45.21 -61.71
CA PRO A 89 6.79 46.13 -61.36
C PRO A 89 6.74 47.35 -62.28
N LYS A 90 6.55 48.54 -61.72
CA LYS A 90 6.73 49.79 -62.46
C LYS A 90 8.20 49.93 -62.82
N ARG A 91 8.49 50.24 -64.08
CA ARG A 91 9.86 50.57 -64.50
C ARG A 91 10.32 51.79 -63.69
N PRO A 92 11.49 51.73 -63.03
CA PRO A 92 11.99 52.88 -62.28
C PRO A 92 12.23 54.06 -63.23
N ASP A 93 11.89 55.26 -62.78
CA ASP A 93 12.11 56.49 -63.53
C ASP A 93 13.61 56.65 -63.87
N ASP A 94 13.92 57.14 -65.07
CA ASP A 94 15.31 57.36 -65.52
C ASP A 94 16.12 58.25 -64.56
N LYS A 95 15.43 59.14 -63.82
CA LYS A 95 16.02 59.98 -62.76
C LYS A 95 16.53 59.15 -61.58
N ILE A 96 15.79 58.11 -61.18
CA ILE A 96 16.14 57.21 -60.06
C ILE A 96 17.35 56.35 -60.43
N ILE A 97 17.41 55.91 -61.69
CA ILE A 97 18.55 55.14 -62.22
C ILE A 97 19.83 55.98 -62.16
N ARG A 98 19.79 57.23 -62.61
CA ARG A 98 20.95 58.14 -62.55
C ARG A 98 21.40 58.45 -61.11
N ILE A 99 20.47 58.60 -60.17
CA ILE A 99 20.81 58.79 -58.75
C ILE A 99 21.51 57.54 -58.19
N ARG A 100 21.02 56.34 -58.55
CA ARG A 100 21.63 55.06 -58.18
C ARG A 100 23.03 54.89 -58.76
N GLU A 101 23.27 55.32 -60.00
CA GLU A 101 24.59 55.29 -60.64
C GLU A 101 25.57 56.29 -60.01
N GLY A 102 25.08 57.39 -59.45
CA GLY A 102 25.89 58.40 -58.75
C GLY A 102 26.22 58.07 -57.28
N LEU A 103 25.62 57.02 -56.71
CA LEU A 103 25.89 56.58 -55.34
C LEU A 103 27.21 55.80 -55.26
N ASN A 104 28.00 56.04 -54.21
CA ASN A 104 29.15 55.19 -53.93
C ASN A 104 28.70 53.77 -53.52
N ARG A 105 29.61 52.79 -53.63
CA ARG A 105 29.29 51.38 -53.40
C ARG A 105 28.74 51.11 -51.98
N ASP A 106 29.22 51.86 -50.99
CA ASP A 106 28.82 51.67 -49.60
C ASP A 106 27.44 52.25 -49.30
N ALA A 107 27.09 53.41 -49.86
CA ALA A 107 25.76 53.99 -49.75
C ALA A 107 24.72 53.15 -50.52
N GLY A 108 25.10 52.57 -51.67
CA GLY A 108 24.26 51.60 -52.39
C GLY A 108 23.92 50.39 -51.52
N LYS A 109 24.93 49.76 -50.91
CA LYS A 109 24.73 48.63 -49.98
C LYS A 109 23.91 49.00 -48.75
N ALA A 110 24.16 50.17 -48.16
CA ALA A 110 23.40 50.64 -47.00
C ALA A 110 21.93 50.84 -47.34
N LEU A 111 21.64 51.43 -48.51
CA LEU A 111 20.28 51.63 -49.00
C LEU A 111 19.58 50.30 -49.28
N ASP A 112 20.26 49.36 -49.95
CA ASP A 112 19.72 48.01 -50.20
C ASP A 112 19.47 47.25 -48.87
N SER A 113 20.34 47.42 -47.86
CA SER A 113 20.15 46.84 -46.53
C SER A 113 18.93 47.44 -45.81
N VAL A 114 18.74 48.76 -45.85
CA VAL A 114 17.58 49.43 -45.25
C VAL A 114 16.30 49.05 -45.98
N ALA A 115 16.31 49.01 -47.31
CA ALA A 115 15.17 48.56 -48.11
C ALA A 115 14.82 47.10 -47.81
N SER A 116 15.83 46.22 -47.73
CA SER A 116 15.62 44.82 -47.31
C SER A 116 15.07 44.71 -45.90
N ALA A 117 15.53 45.54 -44.95
CA ALA A 117 15.05 45.55 -43.59
C ALA A 117 13.59 46.04 -43.52
N SER A 118 13.25 47.15 -44.18
CA SER A 118 11.87 47.65 -44.29
C SER A 118 10.91 46.59 -44.82
N VAL A 119 11.29 45.90 -45.91
CA VAL A 119 10.46 44.84 -46.50
C VAL A 119 10.27 43.67 -45.55
N LYS A 120 11.34 43.22 -44.87
CA LYS A 120 11.25 42.10 -43.91
C LYS A 120 10.45 42.46 -42.66
N LEU A 121 10.53 43.71 -42.21
CA LEU A 121 9.82 44.23 -41.05
C LEU A 121 8.38 44.67 -41.38
N GLY A 122 7.99 44.68 -42.67
CA GLY A 122 6.68 45.18 -43.11
C GLY A 122 6.50 46.69 -42.89
N ALA A 123 7.59 47.43 -42.74
CA ALA A 123 7.58 48.87 -42.48
C ALA A 123 7.64 49.67 -43.79
N ASP A 124 7.11 50.89 -43.76
CA ASP A 124 7.03 51.74 -44.96
C ASP A 124 8.43 52.14 -45.46
N LEU A 125 8.60 52.14 -46.78
CA LEU A 125 9.87 52.39 -47.46
C LEU A 125 10.27 53.86 -47.26
N GLY A 126 11.24 54.09 -46.36
CA GLY A 126 11.77 55.42 -46.05
C GLY A 126 11.58 55.86 -44.60
N ASN A 127 10.81 55.12 -43.80
CA ASN A 127 10.67 55.41 -42.39
C ASN A 127 11.66 54.60 -41.54
N VAL A 128 12.90 55.09 -41.47
CA VAL A 128 13.97 54.47 -40.67
C VAL A 128 13.61 54.40 -39.19
N SER A 129 12.80 55.33 -38.68
CA SER A 129 12.32 55.31 -37.30
C SER A 129 11.38 54.14 -37.02
N GLN A 130 10.45 53.85 -37.93
CA GLN A 130 9.58 52.67 -37.83
C GLN A 130 10.36 51.36 -37.93
N ASN A 131 11.33 51.27 -38.84
CA ASN A 131 12.24 50.11 -38.91
C ASN A 131 12.96 49.90 -37.58
N ARG A 132 13.47 50.97 -36.99
CA ARG A 132 14.19 50.93 -35.71
C ARG A 132 13.27 50.49 -34.58
N GLU A 133 12.05 51.01 -34.51
CA GLU A 133 11.05 50.61 -33.50
C GLU A 133 10.67 49.14 -33.64
N ALA A 134 10.44 48.67 -34.88
CA ALA A 134 10.16 47.26 -35.16
C ALA A 134 11.35 46.36 -34.79
N LEU A 135 12.59 46.75 -35.10
CA LEU A 135 13.79 46.02 -34.69
C LEU A 135 13.94 45.97 -33.17
N LEU A 136 13.70 47.08 -32.47
CA LEU A 136 13.76 47.12 -31.01
C LEU A 136 12.69 46.25 -30.37
N TYR A 137 11.48 46.25 -30.96
CA TYR A 137 10.40 45.37 -30.53
C TYR A 137 10.78 43.90 -30.70
N LEU A 138 11.25 43.50 -31.89
CA LEU A 138 11.68 42.13 -32.16
C LEU A 138 12.85 41.71 -31.26
N THR A 139 13.84 42.58 -31.05
CA THR A 139 14.98 42.29 -30.16
C THR A 139 14.51 42.10 -28.72
N LYS A 140 13.52 42.88 -28.28
CA LYS A 140 12.92 42.75 -26.96
C LYS A 140 12.15 41.42 -26.85
N GLU A 141 11.37 41.08 -27.86
CA GLU A 141 10.58 39.84 -27.89
C GLU A 141 11.49 38.61 -27.95
N GLU A 142 12.52 38.62 -28.79
CA GLU A 142 13.56 37.59 -28.87
C GLU A 142 14.22 37.38 -27.50
N CYS A 143 14.70 38.45 -26.86
CA CYS A 143 15.29 38.38 -25.53
C CYS A 143 14.30 37.88 -24.46
N GLN A 144 13.02 38.26 -24.54
CA GLN A 144 11.99 37.78 -23.62
C GLN A 144 11.74 36.28 -23.79
N ILE A 145 11.67 35.79 -25.02
CA ILE A 145 11.49 34.37 -25.34
C ILE A 145 12.73 33.58 -24.90
N GLU A 146 13.93 34.06 -25.21
CA GLU A 146 15.18 33.42 -24.77
C GLU A 146 15.23 33.31 -23.24
N HIS A 147 14.81 34.36 -22.52
CA HIS A 147 14.76 34.34 -21.07
C HIS A 147 13.64 33.44 -20.52
N SER A 148 12.53 33.23 -21.23
CA SER A 148 11.45 32.34 -20.78
C SER A 148 11.77 30.86 -20.98
N ILE A 149 12.61 30.51 -21.96
CA ILE A 149 13.00 29.12 -22.24
C ILE A 149 13.77 28.50 -21.05
N LEU A 150 14.70 29.24 -20.43
CA LEU A 150 15.54 28.67 -19.36
C LEU A 150 14.73 28.17 -18.15
N PRO A 151 13.78 28.95 -17.58
CA PRO A 151 12.88 28.47 -16.54
C PRO A 151 12.01 27.29 -16.99
N GLU A 152 11.48 27.33 -18.22
CA GLU A 152 10.64 26.24 -18.77
C GLU A 152 11.43 24.94 -18.92
N GLU A 153 12.69 25.01 -19.35
CA GLU A 153 13.56 23.83 -19.39
C GLU A 153 13.84 23.27 -17.99
N GLN A 154 13.97 24.14 -16.98
CA GLN A 154 14.15 23.71 -15.59
C GLN A 154 12.90 23.01 -15.07
N THR A 155 11.71 23.56 -15.32
CA THR A 155 10.45 22.92 -14.88
C THR A 155 10.20 21.60 -15.61
N LEU A 156 10.53 21.50 -16.90
CA LEU A 156 10.47 20.24 -17.63
C LEU A 156 11.44 19.20 -17.04
N LYS A 157 12.66 19.60 -16.69
CA LYS A 157 13.63 18.71 -16.04
C LYS A 157 13.14 18.21 -14.68
N THR A 158 12.53 19.06 -13.86
CA THR A 158 11.96 18.64 -12.57
C THR A 158 10.77 17.70 -12.77
N LEU A 159 9.85 18.01 -13.68
CA LEU A 159 8.70 17.15 -13.96
C LEU A 159 9.13 15.76 -14.47
N VAL A 160 10.15 15.68 -15.31
CA VAL A 160 10.70 14.39 -15.76
C VAL A 160 11.29 13.60 -14.60
N ALA A 161 12.00 14.26 -13.68
CA ALA A 161 12.53 13.60 -12.49
C ALA A 161 11.39 13.09 -11.57
N ASP A 162 10.35 13.90 -11.37
CA ASP A 162 9.18 13.53 -10.56
C ASP A 162 8.43 12.33 -11.16
N ILE A 163 8.28 12.29 -12.50
CA ILE A 163 7.68 11.15 -13.19
C ILE A 163 8.52 9.88 -12.98
N GLN A 164 9.85 9.98 -13.10
CA GLN A 164 10.74 8.85 -12.86
C GLN A 164 10.63 8.34 -11.42
N GLU A 165 10.60 9.23 -10.43
CA GLU A 165 10.41 8.87 -9.03
C GLU A 165 9.04 8.20 -8.77
N ALA A 166 7.98 8.70 -9.41
CA ALA A 166 6.64 8.13 -9.33
C ALA A 166 6.59 6.72 -9.98
N GLU A 167 7.23 6.54 -11.13
CA GLU A 167 7.35 5.24 -11.80
C GLU A 167 8.15 4.23 -10.96
N GLU A 168 9.26 4.65 -10.37
CA GLU A 168 10.03 3.81 -9.45
C GLU A 168 9.21 3.40 -8.23
N SER A 169 8.44 4.34 -7.67
CA SER A 169 7.53 4.08 -6.56
C SER A 169 6.44 3.09 -6.96
N LEU A 170 5.81 3.26 -8.13
CA LEU A 170 4.84 2.31 -8.67
C LEU A 170 5.45 0.93 -8.88
N ARG A 171 6.68 0.83 -9.41
CA ARG A 171 7.40 -0.45 -9.55
C ARG A 171 7.65 -1.12 -8.21
N LYS A 172 8.00 -0.36 -7.16
CA LYS A 172 8.13 -0.89 -5.80
C LYS A 172 6.81 -1.46 -5.29
N PHE A 173 5.68 -0.78 -5.53
CA PHE A 173 4.36 -1.27 -5.14
C PHE A 173 3.82 -2.42 -6.01
N HIS A 174 4.29 -2.55 -7.25
CA HIS A 174 3.99 -3.70 -8.12
C HIS A 174 4.99 -4.86 -7.94
N SER A 175 5.95 -4.74 -7.01
CA SER A 175 6.84 -5.84 -6.68
C SER A 175 6.11 -6.92 -5.88
N GLU A 176 6.58 -8.17 -5.98
CA GLU A 176 5.98 -9.37 -5.32
C GLU A 176 5.72 -9.20 -3.81
N ALA A 177 6.35 -8.23 -3.15
CA ALA A 177 6.12 -7.92 -1.74
C ALA A 177 4.71 -7.34 -1.45
N TYR A 178 4.06 -6.74 -2.45
CA TYR A 178 2.75 -6.09 -2.34
C TYR A 178 1.67 -6.73 -3.22
N GLU A 179 2.01 -7.72 -4.04
CA GLU A 179 0.98 -8.54 -4.69
C GLU A 179 0.20 -9.32 -3.63
N THR A 180 -1.12 -9.28 -3.70
CA THR A 180 -1.97 -10.12 -2.83
C THR A 180 -1.64 -11.58 -3.14
N PRO A 181 -1.14 -12.37 -2.17
CA PRO A 181 -0.84 -13.77 -2.42
C PRO A 181 -2.08 -14.45 -2.96
N LYS A 182 -1.98 -15.12 -4.10
CA LYS A 182 -3.13 -15.74 -4.80
C LYS A 182 -3.88 -16.75 -3.93
N ASP A 183 -3.22 -17.27 -2.90
CA ASP A 183 -3.76 -18.22 -1.92
C ASP A 183 -4.49 -17.56 -0.73
N LEU A 184 -4.46 -16.23 -0.58
CA LEU A 184 -5.09 -15.53 0.55
C LEU A 184 -6.60 -15.81 0.67
N PRO A 185 -7.39 -15.82 -0.43
CA PRO A 185 -8.82 -16.15 -0.34
C PRO A 185 -9.06 -17.60 0.08
N ALA A 186 -8.22 -18.53 -0.39
CA ALA A 186 -8.28 -19.93 -0.02
C ALA A 186 -7.96 -20.12 1.49
N LYS A 187 -6.88 -19.50 1.97
CA LYS A 187 -6.49 -19.51 3.38
C LYS A 187 -7.55 -18.85 4.27
N LEU A 188 -8.14 -17.74 3.85
CA LEU A 188 -9.22 -17.08 4.59
C LEU A 188 -10.46 -18.00 4.69
N ALA A 189 -10.82 -18.69 3.61
CA ALA A 189 -11.92 -19.66 3.63
C ALA A 189 -11.63 -20.84 4.56
N GLU A 190 -10.39 -21.36 4.57
CA GLU A 190 -9.94 -22.39 5.51
C GLU A 190 -10.00 -21.91 6.95
N TRP A 191 -9.41 -20.75 7.27
CA TRP A 191 -9.45 -20.15 8.61
C TRP A 191 -10.87 -19.89 9.08
N THR A 192 -11.75 -19.45 8.19
CA THR A 192 -13.16 -19.23 8.53
C THR A 192 -13.86 -20.55 8.88
N ARG A 193 -13.55 -21.64 8.17
CA ARG A 193 -14.07 -22.98 8.49
C ARG A 193 -13.51 -23.50 9.81
N THR A 194 -12.20 -23.38 10.04
CA THR A 194 -11.57 -23.85 11.29
C THR A 194 -12.08 -23.07 12.49
N ILE A 195 -12.25 -21.74 12.38
CA ILE A 195 -12.84 -20.90 13.42
C ILE A 195 -14.25 -21.38 13.78
N LYS A 196 -15.11 -21.68 12.79
CA LYS A 196 -16.45 -22.22 13.04
C LYS A 196 -16.43 -23.55 13.79
N ILE A 197 -15.54 -24.47 13.39
CA ILE A 197 -15.39 -25.77 14.05
C ILE A 197 -14.91 -25.59 15.50
N LEU A 198 -13.92 -24.71 15.72
CA LEU A 198 -13.39 -24.42 17.05
C LEU A 198 -14.44 -23.75 17.94
N GLN A 199 -15.26 -22.84 17.41
CA GLN A 199 -16.38 -22.25 18.14
C GLN A 199 -17.40 -23.31 18.56
N GLN A 200 -17.77 -24.22 17.65
CA GLN A 200 -18.67 -25.33 17.96
C GLN A 200 -18.08 -26.25 19.05
N LYS A 201 -16.79 -26.60 18.95
CA LYS A 201 -16.11 -27.42 19.96
C LYS A 201 -16.00 -26.72 21.30
N SER A 202 -15.73 -25.41 21.31
CA SER A 202 -15.70 -24.63 22.55
C SER A 202 -17.06 -24.61 23.24
N ALA A 203 -18.17 -24.50 22.48
CA ALA A 203 -19.51 -24.60 23.03
C ALA A 203 -19.77 -26.01 23.60
N GLU A 204 -19.44 -27.07 22.85
CA GLU A 204 -19.57 -28.46 23.31
C GLU A 204 -18.80 -28.73 24.61
N TYR A 205 -17.55 -28.27 24.71
CA TYR A 205 -16.75 -28.43 25.93
C TYR A 205 -17.32 -27.62 27.10
N LYS A 206 -17.88 -26.43 26.84
CA LYS A 206 -18.53 -25.62 27.87
C LYS A 206 -19.81 -26.30 28.38
N ASP A 207 -20.61 -26.87 27.48
CA ASP A 207 -21.83 -27.60 27.83
C ASP A 207 -21.51 -28.91 28.58
N ARG A 208 -20.43 -29.61 28.19
CA ARG A 208 -19.94 -30.79 28.91
C ARG A 208 -19.42 -30.42 30.29
N ALA A 209 -18.68 -29.32 30.44
CA ALA A 209 -18.19 -28.84 31.72
C ALA A 209 -19.35 -28.44 32.65
N THR A 210 -20.34 -27.69 32.14
CA THR A 210 -21.52 -27.32 32.93
C THR A 210 -22.37 -28.54 33.30
N SER A 211 -22.50 -29.52 32.40
CA SER A 211 -23.19 -30.79 32.69
C SER A 211 -22.47 -31.59 33.77
N LEU A 212 -21.14 -31.73 33.69
CA LEU A 212 -20.34 -32.39 34.71
C LEU A 212 -20.39 -31.65 36.05
N GLN A 213 -20.33 -30.32 36.03
CA GLN A 213 -20.47 -29.50 37.23
C GLN A 213 -21.85 -29.66 37.87
N ASN A 214 -22.92 -29.70 37.06
CA ASN A 214 -24.28 -29.93 37.52
C ASN A 214 -24.47 -31.35 38.06
N ALA A 215 -23.87 -32.36 37.42
CA ALA A 215 -23.87 -33.73 37.91
C ALA A 215 -23.14 -33.84 39.26
N TYR A 216 -21.98 -33.19 39.39
CA TYR A 216 -21.23 -33.09 40.63
C TYR A 216 -22.02 -32.36 41.73
N ARG A 217 -22.77 -31.30 41.39
CA ARG A 217 -23.64 -30.59 42.35
C ARG A 217 -24.86 -31.41 42.77
N ARG A 218 -25.45 -32.19 41.86
CA ARG A 218 -26.63 -33.03 42.15
C ARG A 218 -26.28 -34.26 42.97
N ASN A 219 -25.15 -34.89 42.67
CA ASN A 219 -24.62 -36.05 43.38
C ASN A 219 -23.17 -35.74 43.77
N PRO A 220 -22.95 -34.96 44.84
CA PRO A 220 -21.60 -34.76 45.34
C PRO A 220 -21.06 -36.13 45.80
N PRO A 221 -19.79 -36.45 45.46
CA PRO A 221 -19.18 -37.67 45.97
C PRO A 221 -19.21 -37.64 47.50
N ARG A 222 -19.61 -38.77 48.10
CA ARG A 222 -19.79 -38.91 49.56
C ARG A 222 -18.51 -38.60 50.34
N TYR A 223 -17.36 -38.83 49.73
CA TYR A 223 -16.04 -38.45 50.23
C TYR A 223 -15.29 -37.77 49.11
N THR A 224 -14.77 -36.57 49.36
CA THR A 224 -13.80 -35.91 48.48
C THR A 224 -12.42 -36.54 48.70
N ILE A 225 -11.48 -36.29 47.78
CA ILE A 225 -10.10 -36.76 47.92
C ILE A 225 -9.50 -36.18 49.21
N GLU A 226 -9.82 -34.92 49.51
CA GLU A 226 -9.43 -34.24 50.75
C GLU A 226 -9.98 -34.98 51.98
N ASN A 227 -11.27 -35.35 52.00
CA ASN A 227 -11.84 -36.11 53.12
C ASN A 227 -11.21 -37.50 53.27
N LEU A 228 -10.81 -38.15 52.16
CA LEU A 228 -10.13 -39.44 52.21
C LEU A 228 -8.72 -39.33 52.79
N VAL A 229 -8.00 -38.26 52.46
CA VAL A 229 -6.67 -37.98 53.02
C VAL A 229 -6.76 -37.68 54.52
N GLU A 230 -7.78 -36.93 54.95
CA GLU A 230 -8.02 -36.68 56.38
C GLU A 230 -8.33 -37.97 57.14
N LEU A 231 -9.24 -38.80 56.61
CA LEU A 231 -9.55 -40.12 57.20
C LEU A 231 -8.34 -41.05 57.21
N GLU A 232 -7.51 -41.03 56.17
CA GLU A 232 -6.26 -41.80 56.13
C GLU A 232 -5.31 -41.38 57.25
N ASN A 233 -5.14 -40.08 57.47
CA ASN A 233 -4.33 -39.56 58.56
C ASN A 233 -4.88 -39.94 59.94
N GLU A 234 -6.19 -39.83 60.16
CA GLU A 234 -6.83 -40.26 61.41
C GLU A 234 -6.62 -41.75 61.68
N ILE A 235 -6.71 -42.60 60.64
CA ILE A 235 -6.45 -44.04 60.76
C ILE A 235 -5.00 -44.30 61.13
N LEU A 236 -4.05 -43.59 60.53
CA LEU A 236 -2.63 -43.73 60.85
C LEU A 236 -2.34 -43.33 62.31
N GLU A 237 -2.91 -42.22 62.79
CA GLU A 237 -2.80 -41.80 64.18
C GLU A 237 -3.40 -42.81 65.15
N LEU A 238 -4.60 -43.33 64.84
CA LEU A 238 -5.24 -44.39 65.63
C LEU A 238 -4.40 -45.66 65.64
N GLN A 239 -3.78 -46.03 64.51
CA GLN A 239 -2.93 -47.20 64.41
C GLN A 239 -1.67 -47.06 65.28
N ASP A 240 -1.06 -45.87 65.31
CA ASP A 240 0.07 -45.59 66.18
C ASP A 240 -0.33 -45.55 67.66
N HIS A 241 -1.51 -45.03 67.98
CA HIS A 241 -2.06 -45.05 69.33
C HIS A 241 -2.32 -46.48 69.83
N VAL A 242 -2.95 -47.32 69.00
CA VAL A 242 -3.17 -48.75 69.30
C VAL A 242 -1.84 -49.48 69.44
N ARG A 243 -0.84 -49.18 68.61
CA ARG A 243 0.50 -49.77 68.73
C ARG A 243 1.16 -49.41 70.06
N SER A 244 1.07 -48.14 70.46
CA SER A 244 1.59 -47.65 71.75
C SER A 244 0.88 -48.31 72.94
N LEU A 245 -0.46 -48.32 72.94
CA LEU A 245 -1.27 -48.98 73.96
C LEU A 245 -0.98 -50.47 74.05
N ASN A 246 -0.88 -51.17 72.91
CA ASN A 246 -0.52 -52.58 72.90
C ASN A 246 0.91 -52.81 73.42
N GLY A 247 1.83 -51.88 73.15
CA GLY A 247 3.16 -51.86 73.77
C GLY A 247 3.10 -51.71 75.30
N GLN A 248 2.26 -50.79 75.81
CA GLN A 248 2.04 -50.60 77.23
C GLN A 248 1.39 -51.83 77.89
N VAL A 249 0.34 -52.40 77.27
CA VAL A 249 -0.31 -53.63 77.75
C VAL A 249 0.68 -54.78 77.79
N LYS A 250 1.51 -54.96 76.74
CA LYS A 250 2.59 -55.95 76.75
C LYS A 250 3.56 -55.73 77.91
N ALA A 251 3.98 -54.49 78.16
CA ALA A 251 4.84 -54.18 79.30
C ALA A 251 4.18 -54.52 80.65
N TYR A 252 2.87 -54.28 80.81
CA TYR A 252 2.14 -54.66 82.02
C TYR A 252 1.95 -56.18 82.15
N THR A 253 1.76 -56.92 81.06
CA THR A 253 1.67 -58.40 81.10
C THR A 253 2.98 -59.07 81.48
N LEU A 254 4.11 -58.40 81.27
CA LEU A 254 5.44 -58.86 81.69
C LEU A 254 5.73 -58.56 83.18
N LEU A 255 4.88 -57.76 83.84
CA LEU A 255 5.02 -57.41 85.24
C LEU A 255 4.31 -58.44 86.15
N PRO A 256 4.98 -58.96 87.20
CA PRO A 256 4.33 -59.82 88.20
C PRO A 256 3.22 -59.06 88.96
N PRO A 257 2.13 -59.73 89.39
CA PRO A 257 1.00 -59.09 90.08
C PRO A 257 1.31 -58.47 91.46
N ASP A 258 2.51 -58.70 92.01
CA ASP A 258 2.93 -58.21 93.34
C ASP A 258 3.86 -56.98 93.19
N PRO A 259 3.50 -55.80 93.76
CA PRO A 259 4.25 -54.55 93.60
C PRO A 259 5.70 -54.63 94.10
N LYS A 260 6.00 -55.46 95.12
CA LYS A 260 7.38 -55.62 95.62
C LYS A 260 8.25 -56.47 94.68
N ALA A 261 7.66 -57.46 94.03
CA ALA A 261 8.34 -58.32 93.06
C ALA A 261 8.60 -57.58 91.73
N ALA A 262 7.69 -56.72 91.31
CA ALA A 262 7.87 -55.85 90.15
C ALA A 262 9.02 -54.85 90.34
N GLN A 263 9.15 -54.23 91.51
CA GLN A 263 10.25 -53.31 91.82
C GLN A 263 11.62 -53.99 91.76
N ARG A 264 11.74 -55.24 92.28
CA ARG A 264 12.98 -56.01 92.18
C ARG A 264 13.39 -56.30 90.74
N LYS A 265 12.45 -56.74 89.90
CA LYS A 265 12.74 -57.00 88.48
C LYS A 265 13.09 -55.73 87.71
N ILE A 266 12.51 -54.59 88.06
CA ILE A 266 12.88 -53.29 87.47
C ILE A 266 14.29 -52.89 87.90
N GLU A 267 14.65 -53.12 89.17
CA GLU A 267 15.99 -52.78 89.67
C GLU A 267 17.06 -53.70 89.06
N GLU A 268 16.81 -55.01 88.97
CA GLU A 268 17.67 -55.98 88.25
C GLU A 268 17.86 -55.56 86.79
N ALA A 269 16.77 -55.22 86.08
CA ALA A 269 16.85 -54.77 84.69
C ALA A 269 17.57 -53.42 84.53
N LYS A 270 17.49 -52.51 85.51
CA LYS A 270 18.25 -51.25 85.51
C LYS A 270 19.73 -51.48 85.76
N GLU A 271 20.08 -52.37 86.68
CA GLU A 271 21.47 -52.77 86.94
C GLU A 271 22.07 -53.41 85.68
N GLU A 272 21.34 -54.30 85.01
CA GLU A 272 21.78 -54.86 83.72
C GLU A 272 21.93 -53.80 82.63
N LEU A 273 21.05 -52.80 82.58
CA LEU A 273 21.12 -51.72 81.59
C LEU A 273 22.27 -50.76 81.87
N GLU A 274 22.55 -50.44 83.14
CA GLU A 274 23.74 -49.66 83.53
C GLU A 274 25.04 -50.45 83.32
N MET A 275 25.02 -51.77 83.50
CA MET A 275 26.13 -52.66 83.13
C MET A 275 26.37 -52.69 81.62
N LEU A 276 25.31 -52.76 80.81
CA LEU A 276 25.44 -52.72 79.36
C LEU A 276 25.84 -51.33 78.85
N LYS A 277 25.37 -50.26 79.50
CA LYS A 277 25.84 -48.89 79.22
C LYS A 277 27.29 -48.72 79.61
N SER A 278 27.73 -49.20 80.77
CA SER A 278 29.13 -49.09 81.19
C SER A 278 30.03 -49.91 80.28
N GLN A 279 29.62 -51.12 79.86
CA GLN A 279 30.32 -51.89 78.82
C GLN A 279 30.36 -51.14 77.49
N ARG A 280 29.26 -50.50 77.09
CA ARG A 280 29.21 -49.67 75.88
C ARG A 280 30.15 -48.47 76.00
N GLU A 281 30.15 -47.77 77.13
CA GLU A 281 31.04 -46.64 77.42
C GLU A 281 32.51 -47.08 77.48
N GLU A 282 32.83 -48.25 78.06
CA GLU A 282 34.16 -48.85 78.05
C GLU A 282 34.61 -49.20 76.64
N LEU A 283 33.74 -49.80 75.82
CA LEU A 283 34.01 -50.07 74.42
C LEU A 283 34.23 -48.76 73.63
N TYR A 284 33.44 -47.72 73.89
CA TYR A 284 33.63 -46.40 73.27
C TYR A 284 34.90 -45.70 73.77
N GLN A 285 35.27 -45.83 75.04
CA GLN A 285 36.52 -45.30 75.60
C GLN A 285 37.75 -46.06 75.10
N GLY A 286 37.64 -47.37 74.88
CA GLY A 286 38.64 -48.21 74.23
C GLY A 286 38.84 -47.83 72.76
N LEU A 287 37.77 -47.49 72.05
CA LEU A 287 37.83 -46.95 70.68
C LEU A 287 38.44 -45.54 70.61
N ALA A 288 38.40 -44.76 71.70
CA ALA A 288 38.89 -43.39 71.76
C ALA A 288 40.36 -43.26 72.25
N ARG A 289 41.00 -44.36 72.68
CA ARG A 289 42.42 -44.42 73.08
C ARG A 289 43.30 -45.27 72.13
N SER A 290 42.76 -45.71 70.99
CA SER A 290 43.49 -46.24 69.83
C SER A 290 43.50 -45.21 68.70
#